data_AF-A0A4Q4T4J3-F1
#
_entry.id   AF-A0A4Q4T4J3-F1
#
_cell.length_a   1.000
_cell.length_b   1.000
_cell.length_c   1.000
_cell.angle_alpha   90.00
_cell.angle_beta   90.00
_cell.angle_gamma   90.00
#
_symmetry.space_group_name_H-M   'P 1'
#
loop_
_entity.id
_entity.type
_entity.pdbx_description
1 polymer ?
#
loop_
_entity_poly.entity_id
_entity_poly.type
_entity_poly.pdbx_seq_one_letter_code
_entity_poly.pdbx_strand_id
1 'polypeptide(L)'
;MLHLLPSLAVALLEYGQCGAGAYCLGGCDPRMSFSLDSCVPAPVCEDRKLKMDTTDRIANVKDYLGDPSKADFSAQGEVVEHDGSVLLTMAPRTVGTVMASTVYMWYGNVKARMKTGTGRGVVSAFILLSDVKDEIDYEWVGVDLHTAQTNYYFQGIPDYTHSGNITELSNTFEEWHTYEIDWTPEKITWLIDGEVGRTVEKKTTWNETANQWDYPQTPARVQLSIWPGGADTNAEGTIAWAGGRIDWDSEDIKRDGYYYAAVSEVDISCYKTDSAPGTNNGKSYIYNDAKATNDTVIDGNKPTILKSLLGSGLDMDKDYAEESSSATQEVIPGLSGGGPGTNGQAAAEADGGSGGGGNGGSGTSGNSATGTDIAPACTVTGFTQDCSEPAGTSDDSQNTGVKQERALGASAFAALVAVAGMIWL
;
A
#
# COMPACT_ATOMS: atom_id res chain seq x y z
N MET A 1 -27.42 16.10 -5.27
CA MET A 1 -26.19 16.11 -6.08
C MET A 1 -25.07 15.55 -5.21
N LEU A 2 -25.05 14.23 -5.08
CA LEU A 2 -24.10 13.49 -4.25
C LEU A 2 -22.97 13.08 -5.19
N HIS A 3 -21.83 13.79 -5.15
CA HIS A 3 -20.67 13.43 -5.95
C HIS A 3 -20.02 12.20 -5.32
N LEU A 4 -20.19 11.06 -5.98
CA LEU A 4 -19.40 9.84 -5.78
C LEU A 4 -17.93 10.17 -6.10
N LEU A 5 -17.05 10.09 -5.10
CA LEU A 5 -15.60 10.17 -5.29
C LEU A 5 -15.01 8.76 -5.24
N PRO A 6 -14.43 8.24 -6.33
CA PRO A 6 -13.75 6.95 -6.34
C PRO A 6 -12.27 7.10 -5.98
N SER A 7 -11.78 6.11 -5.23
CA SER A 7 -10.37 5.71 -5.00
C SER A 7 -9.51 6.54 -4.04
N LEU A 8 -9.53 6.12 -2.77
CA LEU A 8 -8.46 6.34 -1.77
C LEU A 8 -7.26 5.41 -2.03
N ALA A 9 -6.89 5.15 -3.28
CA ALA A 9 -6.00 4.05 -3.66
C ALA A 9 -4.48 4.34 -3.54
N VAL A 10 -4.07 5.49 -2.98
CA VAL A 10 -2.65 5.89 -2.95
C VAL A 10 -2.02 5.75 -1.56
N ALA A 11 -2.78 5.84 -0.47
CA ALA A 11 -2.32 5.40 0.85
C ALA A 11 -2.32 3.86 0.98
N LEU A 12 -3.07 3.17 0.12
CA LEU A 12 -3.29 1.72 0.10
C LEU A 12 -2.37 0.96 -0.88
N LEU A 13 -1.26 1.53 -1.33
CA LEU A 13 -0.28 0.83 -2.19
C LEU A 13 0.53 -0.23 -1.44
N GLU A 14 -0.15 -1.05 -0.63
CA GLU A 14 0.32 -2.35 -0.20
C GLU A 14 -0.23 -3.41 -1.16
N TYR A 15 0.57 -3.61 -2.21
CA TYR A 15 0.59 -4.69 -3.20
C TYR A 15 -0.25 -5.92 -2.84
N GLY A 16 -1.41 -6.07 -3.50
CA GLY A 16 -2.36 -7.14 -3.18
C GLY A 16 -1.94 -8.56 -3.59
N GLN A 17 -0.83 -8.77 -4.30
CA GLN A 17 -0.45 -10.12 -4.78
C GLN A 17 1.03 -10.38 -4.52
N CYS A 18 1.36 -11.53 -3.92
CA CYS A 18 2.75 -11.98 -3.85
C CYS A 18 3.11 -12.78 -5.11
N GLY A 19 4.14 -12.31 -5.81
CA GLY A 19 4.91 -13.08 -6.79
C GLY A 19 6.28 -13.48 -6.24
N ALA A 20 7.08 -12.49 -5.86
CA ALA A 20 8.35 -12.58 -5.14
C ALA A 20 8.67 -11.20 -4.54
N GLY A 21 9.66 -11.11 -3.66
CA GLY A 21 10.17 -9.83 -3.16
C GLY A 21 9.63 -9.43 -1.80
N ALA A 22 9.99 -8.21 -1.40
CA ALA A 22 9.57 -7.63 -0.13
C ALA A 22 8.03 -7.53 0.01
N TYR A 23 7.32 -7.51 -1.12
CA TYR A 23 5.86 -7.55 -1.18
C TYR A 23 5.25 -8.78 -0.49
N CYS A 24 5.98 -9.89 -0.44
CA CYS A 24 5.52 -11.11 0.21
C CYS A 24 5.66 -11.07 1.74
N LEU A 25 6.45 -10.13 2.29
CA LEU A 25 6.78 -10.00 3.73
C LEU A 25 5.88 -9.02 4.51
N GLY A 26 4.90 -8.44 3.81
CA GLY A 26 3.82 -7.67 4.40
C GLY A 26 3.07 -6.88 3.34
N GLY A 27 1.75 -6.78 3.50
CA GLY A 27 0.87 -6.10 2.56
C GLY A 27 0.36 -7.00 1.43
N CYS A 28 0.89 -8.23 1.34
CA CYS A 28 0.40 -9.30 0.47
C CYS A 28 -0.99 -9.75 0.91
N ASP A 29 -1.99 -9.61 0.04
CA ASP A 29 -3.32 -10.16 0.30
C ASP A 29 -3.38 -11.63 -0.18
N PRO A 30 -3.49 -12.61 0.73
CA PRO A 30 -3.54 -14.02 0.35
C PRO A 30 -4.78 -14.38 -0.48
N ARG A 31 -5.87 -13.60 -0.39
CA ARG A 31 -7.11 -13.82 -1.15
C ARG A 31 -6.96 -13.42 -2.61
N MET A 32 -6.07 -12.47 -2.87
CA MET A 32 -5.79 -11.94 -4.20
C MET A 32 -4.56 -12.58 -4.83
N SER A 33 -3.84 -13.44 -4.10
CA SER A 33 -2.65 -14.16 -4.55
C SER A 33 -2.97 -15.52 -5.20
N PHE A 34 -1.96 -16.20 -5.74
CA PHE A 34 -2.13 -17.51 -6.39
C PHE A 34 -2.74 -18.58 -5.46
N SER A 35 -2.41 -18.51 -4.17
CA SER A 35 -2.96 -19.36 -3.11
C SER A 35 -2.85 -18.66 -1.76
N LEU A 36 -3.54 -19.17 -0.73
CA LEU A 36 -3.42 -18.66 0.63
C LEU A 36 -2.00 -18.79 1.22
N ASP A 37 -1.21 -19.72 0.71
CA ASP A 37 0.19 -19.92 1.10
C ASP A 37 1.18 -19.05 0.28
N SER A 38 0.70 -18.17 -0.60
CA SER A 38 1.56 -17.31 -1.40
C SER A 38 2.28 -16.23 -0.59
N CYS A 39 1.59 -15.62 0.38
CA CYS A 39 2.19 -14.65 1.27
C CYS A 39 3.10 -15.32 2.29
N VAL A 40 4.17 -14.64 2.71
CA VAL A 40 4.98 -15.13 3.83
C VAL A 40 4.13 -15.07 5.10
N PRO A 41 4.15 -16.11 5.95
CA PRO A 41 3.46 -16.10 7.23
C PRO A 41 3.84 -14.87 8.08
N ALA A 42 2.84 -14.17 8.59
CA ALA A 42 2.99 -12.91 9.29
C ALA A 42 3.53 -13.13 10.72
N PRO A 43 4.66 -12.54 11.14
CA PRO A 43 5.18 -12.73 12.50
C PRO A 43 4.19 -12.32 13.58
N VAL A 44 4.04 -13.16 14.61
CA VAL A 44 3.11 -12.89 15.72
C VAL A 44 3.53 -11.69 16.56
N CYS A 45 2.55 -11.11 17.24
CA CYS A 45 2.74 -9.97 18.11
C CYS A 45 3.70 -10.25 19.28
N GLU A 46 4.57 -9.28 19.57
CA GLU A 46 5.37 -9.21 20.79
C GLU A 46 5.16 -7.85 21.46
N ASP A 47 5.07 -7.82 22.80
CA ASP A 47 4.98 -6.56 23.53
C ASP A 47 6.28 -5.76 23.31
N ARG A 48 6.19 -4.51 22.86
CA ARG A 48 7.33 -3.67 22.50
C ARG A 48 7.16 -2.25 23.07
N LYS A 49 8.20 -1.71 23.70
CA LYS A 49 8.30 -0.29 24.08
C LYS A 49 9.53 0.28 23.41
N LEU A 50 9.32 1.14 22.42
CA LEU A 50 10.32 1.58 21.46
C LEU A 50 10.52 3.09 21.60
N LYS A 51 11.75 3.52 21.90
CA LYS A 51 12.08 4.93 22.17
C LYS A 51 12.32 5.78 20.90
N MET A 52 12.15 5.20 19.72
CA MET A 52 12.24 5.84 18.39
C MET A 52 13.28 6.97 18.29
N ASP A 53 14.45 6.78 18.89
CA ASP A 53 15.54 7.76 18.97
C ASP A 53 16.75 7.34 18.13
N THR A 54 16.61 6.24 17.39
CA THR A 54 17.59 5.74 16.43
C THR A 54 16.91 5.00 15.27
N THR A 55 17.60 4.93 14.12
CA THR A 55 17.16 4.15 12.95
C THR A 55 17.75 2.74 12.90
N ASP A 56 18.61 2.33 13.85
CA ASP A 56 19.29 1.02 13.87
C ASP A 56 18.34 -0.20 13.79
N ARG A 57 17.10 -0.02 14.24
CA ARG A 57 16.04 -1.05 14.26
C ARG A 57 14.99 -0.85 13.19
N ILE A 58 15.24 0.00 12.21
CA ILE A 58 14.36 0.30 11.09
C ILE A 58 15.05 -0.18 9.82
N ALA A 59 14.65 -1.34 9.31
CA ALA A 59 15.23 -1.90 8.10
C ALA A 59 14.66 -1.20 6.86
N ASN A 60 15.48 -1.02 5.82
CA ASN A 60 14.93 -0.69 4.51
C ASN A 60 14.11 -1.89 3.99
N VAL A 61 12.92 -1.64 3.46
CA VAL A 61 12.04 -2.69 2.93
C VAL A 61 12.73 -3.54 1.85
N LYS A 62 13.69 -2.98 1.11
CA LYS A 62 14.47 -3.67 0.07
C LYS A 62 15.51 -4.65 0.61
N ASP A 63 15.81 -4.60 1.91
CA ASP A 63 16.82 -5.46 2.54
C ASP A 63 16.21 -6.35 3.64
N TYR A 64 14.97 -6.09 4.04
CA TYR A 64 14.30 -6.82 5.10
C TYR A 64 13.80 -8.18 4.62
N LEU A 65 14.21 -9.26 5.30
CA LEU A 65 13.89 -10.65 4.94
C LEU A 65 12.81 -11.31 5.83
N GLY A 66 12.13 -10.55 6.69
CA GLY A 66 11.06 -11.11 7.55
C GLY A 66 11.49 -11.59 8.93
N ASP A 67 12.69 -11.19 9.40
CA ASP A 67 13.18 -11.49 10.75
C ASP A 67 12.87 -10.35 11.74
N PRO A 68 11.79 -10.46 12.54
CA PRO A 68 11.41 -9.42 13.51
C PRO A 68 12.40 -9.27 14.66
N SER A 69 13.36 -10.19 14.80
CA SER A 69 14.45 -10.06 15.78
C SER A 69 15.55 -9.11 15.32
N LYS A 70 15.61 -8.77 14.03
CA LYS A 70 16.63 -7.86 13.45
C LYS A 70 16.16 -6.43 13.33
N ALA A 71 14.87 -6.22 13.10
CA ALA A 71 14.27 -4.90 12.98
C ALA A 71 12.91 -4.85 13.68
N ASP A 72 12.58 -3.71 14.25
CA ASP A 72 11.25 -3.44 14.82
C ASP A 72 10.28 -2.90 13.77
N PHE A 73 10.81 -2.18 12.79
CA PHE A 73 10.07 -1.70 11.64
C PHE A 73 10.82 -1.99 10.34
N SER A 74 10.06 -2.09 9.26
CA SER A 74 10.57 -1.95 7.89
C SER A 74 10.04 -0.65 7.30
N ALA A 75 10.85 0.08 6.54
CA ALA A 75 10.49 1.36 5.99
C ALA A 75 10.65 1.40 4.47
N GLN A 76 9.67 2.03 3.81
CA GLN A 76 9.76 2.52 2.45
C GLN A 76 9.79 4.05 2.51
N GLY A 77 10.75 4.67 1.83
CA GLY A 77 11.05 6.09 1.98
C GLY A 77 12.25 6.29 2.89
N GLU A 78 12.38 7.49 3.43
CA GLU A 78 13.57 7.93 4.17
C GLU A 78 13.18 8.30 5.61
N VAL A 79 13.80 7.59 6.56
CA VAL A 79 13.67 7.84 8.00
C VAL A 79 15.00 8.33 8.53
N VAL A 80 15.00 9.46 9.23
CA VAL A 80 16.23 10.08 9.77
C VAL A 80 16.13 10.34 11.27
N GLU A 81 17.25 10.28 11.97
CA GLU A 81 17.31 10.65 13.39
C GLU A 81 17.34 12.17 13.56
N HIS A 82 16.56 12.69 14.50
CA HIS A 82 16.55 14.12 14.83
C HIS A 82 16.12 14.35 16.29
N ASP A 83 16.96 15.04 17.07
CA ASP A 83 16.64 15.51 18.42
C ASP A 83 16.00 14.47 19.37
N GLY A 84 16.50 13.23 19.32
CA GLY A 84 15.99 12.13 20.16
C GLY A 84 14.64 11.55 19.70
N SER A 85 14.31 11.74 18.42
CA SER A 85 13.19 11.16 17.71
C SER A 85 13.61 10.70 16.31
N VAL A 86 12.75 9.98 15.61
CA VAL A 86 12.90 9.74 14.17
C VAL A 86 11.91 10.60 13.39
N LEU A 87 12.35 11.09 12.24
CA LEU A 87 11.51 11.78 11.28
C LEU A 87 11.20 10.84 10.12
N LEU A 88 9.91 10.74 9.78
CA LEU A 88 9.47 10.21 8.51
C LEU A 88 9.47 11.39 7.54
N THR A 89 10.24 11.32 6.46
CA THR A 89 10.43 12.47 5.56
C THR A 89 9.71 12.29 4.23
N MET A 90 9.39 13.41 3.59
CA MET A 90 8.76 13.48 2.28
C MET A 90 9.42 14.60 1.48
N ALA A 91 10.48 14.24 0.75
CA ALA A 91 11.17 15.15 -0.16
C ALA A 91 10.31 15.48 -1.39
N PRO A 92 10.60 16.59 -2.10
CA PRO A 92 9.82 17.04 -3.25
C PRO A 92 9.56 15.95 -4.29
N ARG A 93 8.29 15.79 -4.66
CA ARG A 93 7.82 14.84 -5.69
C ARG A 93 8.15 13.37 -5.40
N THR A 94 8.35 13.01 -4.12
CA THR A 94 8.39 11.62 -3.66
C THR A 94 7.00 11.16 -3.22
N VAL A 95 6.85 9.85 -2.97
CA VAL A 95 5.61 9.27 -2.41
C VAL A 95 5.53 9.39 -0.89
N GLY A 96 6.55 9.98 -0.25
CA GLY A 96 6.68 10.06 1.21
C GLY A 96 7.33 8.83 1.82
N THR A 97 7.02 8.60 3.09
CA THR A 97 7.62 7.53 3.90
C THR A 97 6.53 6.77 4.64
N VAL A 98 6.62 5.44 4.61
CA VAL A 98 5.83 4.51 5.42
C VAL A 98 6.77 3.62 6.21
N MET A 99 6.53 3.53 7.51
CA MET A 99 7.24 2.66 8.43
C MET A 99 6.24 1.66 9.03
N ALA A 100 6.42 0.38 8.77
CA ALA A 100 5.50 -0.69 9.16
C ALA A 100 6.17 -1.68 10.13
N SER A 101 5.49 -2.04 11.23
CA SER A 101 6.02 -2.95 12.23
C SER A 101 6.33 -4.32 11.63
N THR A 102 7.38 -4.96 12.12
CA THR A 102 7.79 -6.30 11.66
C THR A 102 6.97 -7.44 12.26
N VAL A 103 6.14 -7.12 13.27
CA VAL A 103 5.18 -8.01 13.91
C VAL A 103 3.75 -7.53 13.65
N TYR A 104 2.81 -8.47 13.69
CA TYR A 104 1.39 -8.23 13.51
C TYR A 104 0.67 -8.37 14.84
N MET A 105 -0.13 -7.38 15.23
CA MET A 105 -1.04 -7.49 16.36
C MET A 105 -2.38 -8.05 15.93
N TRP A 106 -2.95 -8.96 16.71
CA TRP A 106 -4.31 -9.43 16.52
C TRP A 106 -5.11 -9.08 17.76
N TYR A 107 -5.71 -7.89 17.73
CA TYR A 107 -6.15 -7.13 18.92
C TYR A 107 -4.97 -6.72 19.82
N GLY A 108 -5.28 -5.89 20.82
CA GLY A 108 -4.32 -5.35 21.78
C GLY A 108 -4.45 -3.84 21.90
N ASN A 109 -3.35 -3.20 22.26
CA ASN A 109 -3.25 -1.76 22.38
C ASN A 109 -1.97 -1.29 21.70
N VAL A 110 -2.04 -0.16 21.01
CA VAL A 110 -0.85 0.52 20.50
C VAL A 110 -0.92 2.01 20.78
N LYS A 111 0.22 2.58 21.16
CA LYS A 111 0.41 4.02 21.35
C LYS A 111 1.55 4.50 20.49
N ALA A 112 1.36 5.64 19.84
CA ALA A 112 2.41 6.37 19.15
C ALA A 112 2.49 7.79 19.69
N ARG A 113 3.66 8.19 20.19
CA ARG A 113 3.92 9.58 20.56
C ARG A 113 4.52 10.30 19.37
N MET A 114 3.74 11.15 18.71
CA MET A 114 4.11 11.77 17.45
C MET A 114 3.72 13.25 17.32
N LYS A 115 4.43 13.93 16.42
CA LYS A 115 4.04 15.20 15.79
C LYS A 115 3.72 14.92 14.33
N THR A 116 2.69 15.56 13.81
CA THR A 116 2.20 15.36 12.44
C THR A 116 2.95 16.27 11.48
N GLY A 117 2.72 16.13 10.18
CA GLY A 117 3.21 17.04 9.14
C GLY A 117 2.28 18.23 8.92
N THR A 118 2.83 19.34 8.44
CA THR A 118 2.10 20.57 8.12
C THR A 118 2.20 20.93 6.64
N GLY A 119 1.25 21.74 6.16
CA GLY A 119 1.22 22.26 4.80
C GLY A 119 0.08 21.68 3.97
N ARG A 120 -0.25 22.40 2.89
CA ARG A 120 -1.26 21.98 1.94
C ARG A 120 -0.89 20.66 1.28
N GLY A 121 -1.84 19.73 1.19
CA GLY A 121 -1.65 18.45 0.51
C GLY A 121 -0.76 17.45 1.26
N VAL A 122 -0.26 17.79 2.45
CA VAL A 122 0.55 16.91 3.29
C VAL A 122 -0.39 16.14 4.22
N VAL A 123 -0.23 14.82 4.27
CA VAL A 123 -1.01 13.95 5.17
C VAL A 123 -0.05 13.12 6.00
N SER A 124 -0.33 13.02 7.30
CA SER A 124 0.31 12.05 8.19
C SER A 124 -0.70 11.00 8.61
N ALA A 125 -0.26 9.77 8.86
CA ALA A 125 -1.15 8.71 9.31
C ALA A 125 -0.51 7.78 10.35
N PHE A 126 -1.37 7.23 11.20
CA PHE A 126 -1.07 6.13 12.12
C PHE A 126 -2.16 5.07 11.95
N ILE A 127 -1.80 3.93 11.37
CA ILE A 127 -2.74 2.94 10.85
C ILE A 127 -2.42 1.56 11.42
N LEU A 128 -3.44 0.80 11.80
CA LEU A 128 -3.37 -0.65 11.86
C LEU A 128 -3.90 -1.22 10.55
N LEU A 129 -3.04 -1.86 9.76
CA LEU A 129 -3.41 -2.42 8.46
C LEU A 129 -3.10 -3.92 8.39
N SER A 130 -4.13 -4.72 8.13
CA SER A 130 -3.97 -6.16 7.88
C SER A 130 -3.66 -6.45 6.42
N ASP A 131 -3.05 -7.61 6.18
CA ASP A 131 -2.76 -8.11 4.84
C ASP A 131 -4.04 -8.25 3.98
N VAL A 132 -5.18 -8.49 4.63
CA VAL A 132 -6.51 -8.57 3.99
C VAL A 132 -7.30 -7.26 4.08
N LYS A 133 -6.62 -6.16 4.39
CA LYS A 133 -7.13 -4.78 4.34
C LYS A 133 -8.21 -4.46 5.37
N ASP A 134 -8.21 -5.14 6.52
CA ASP A 134 -8.81 -4.55 7.71
C ASP A 134 -7.94 -3.36 8.13
N GLU A 135 -8.58 -2.23 8.42
CA GLU A 135 -7.91 -0.95 8.66
C GLU A 135 -8.52 -0.23 9.87
N ILE A 136 -7.66 0.35 10.70
CA ILE A 136 -8.03 1.26 11.80
C ILE A 136 -7.04 2.40 11.78
N ASP A 137 -7.49 3.64 11.57
CA ASP A 137 -6.57 4.74 11.33
C ASP A 137 -6.83 5.97 12.22
N TYR A 138 -5.74 6.71 12.38
CA TYR A 138 -5.73 8.16 12.50
C TYR A 138 -5.13 8.76 11.23
N GLU A 139 -5.71 9.86 10.76
CA GLU A 139 -5.14 10.71 9.71
C GLU A 139 -5.16 12.19 10.12
N TRP A 140 -4.12 12.91 9.72
CA TRP A 140 -4.00 14.36 9.91
C TRP A 140 -3.72 15.02 8.58
N VAL A 141 -4.52 16.03 8.26
CA VAL A 141 -4.35 16.86 7.07
C VAL A 141 -3.56 18.10 7.47
N GLY A 142 -2.43 18.37 6.83
CA GLY A 142 -1.46 19.38 7.26
C GLY A 142 -1.95 20.84 7.24
N VAL A 143 -3.14 21.12 6.70
CA VAL A 143 -3.81 22.43 6.80
C VAL A 143 -4.75 22.56 7.99
N ASP A 144 -5.08 21.45 8.65
CA ASP A 144 -5.88 21.41 9.88
C ASP A 144 -5.06 20.75 10.99
N LEU A 145 -4.40 21.59 11.79
CA LEU A 145 -3.49 21.13 12.83
C LEU A 145 -4.20 20.89 14.18
N HIS A 146 -5.53 21.02 14.25
CA HIS A 146 -6.32 20.93 15.49
C HIS A 146 -7.33 19.78 15.47
N THR A 147 -7.29 18.94 14.44
CA THR A 147 -8.18 17.80 14.26
C THR A 147 -7.38 16.55 13.93
N ALA A 148 -7.70 15.44 14.62
CA ALA A 148 -7.34 14.10 14.18
C ALA A 148 -8.58 13.44 13.56
N GLN A 149 -8.47 12.97 12.32
CA GLN A 149 -9.51 12.16 11.69
C GLN A 149 -9.29 10.71 12.08
N THR A 150 -10.36 9.96 12.33
CA THR A 150 -10.29 8.53 12.59
C THR A 150 -11.25 7.80 11.68
N ASN A 151 -10.84 6.62 11.24
CA ASN A 151 -11.64 5.80 10.36
C ASN A 151 -11.33 4.31 10.54
N TYR A 152 -12.16 3.48 9.92
CA TYR A 152 -11.91 2.05 9.86
C TYR A 152 -12.53 1.45 8.60
N TYR A 153 -11.87 0.43 8.08
CA TYR A 153 -12.36 -0.36 6.94
C TYR A 153 -12.33 -1.85 7.26
N PHE A 154 -13.34 -2.56 6.78
CA PHE A 154 -13.35 -4.01 6.80
C PHE A 154 -12.95 -4.53 5.43
N GLN A 155 -11.89 -5.33 5.39
CA GLN A 155 -11.42 -6.01 4.20
C GLN A 155 -11.25 -5.16 2.94
N GLY A 156 -10.87 -3.88 3.09
CA GLY A 156 -10.63 -2.95 1.99
C GLY A 156 -11.88 -2.47 1.28
N ILE A 157 -13.07 -2.69 1.87
CA ILE A 157 -14.34 -2.21 1.36
C ILE A 157 -14.52 -0.76 1.82
N PRO A 158 -14.48 0.23 0.92
CA PRO A 158 -14.58 1.63 1.32
C PRO A 158 -15.99 1.96 1.81
N ASP A 159 -16.10 2.46 3.04
CA ASP A 159 -17.30 3.10 3.56
C ASP A 159 -16.93 4.49 4.10
N TYR A 160 -17.38 5.53 3.40
CA TYR A 160 -17.08 6.93 3.74
C TYR A 160 -17.96 7.49 4.86
N THR A 161 -18.83 6.68 5.46
CA THR A 161 -19.66 7.07 6.61
C THR A 161 -19.03 6.71 7.95
N HIS A 162 -17.96 5.91 7.94
CA HIS A 162 -17.24 5.50 9.12
C HIS A 162 -16.25 6.54 9.65
N SER A 163 -15.99 7.64 8.94
CA SER A 163 -15.04 8.66 9.41
C SER A 163 -15.59 9.44 10.60
N GLY A 164 -14.71 9.82 11.54
CA GLY A 164 -15.03 10.64 12.70
C GLY A 164 -13.87 11.61 13.01
N ASN A 165 -14.16 12.72 13.67
CA ASN A 165 -13.14 13.71 14.02
C ASN A 165 -13.00 13.85 15.53
N ILE A 166 -11.76 13.93 15.99
CA ILE A 166 -11.40 14.38 17.34
C ILE A 166 -10.80 15.78 17.18
N THR A 167 -11.53 16.79 17.65
CA THR A 167 -11.22 18.22 17.42
C THR A 167 -10.70 18.90 18.70
N GLU A 168 -10.41 20.19 18.61
CA GLU A 168 -9.93 21.02 19.74
C GLU A 168 -8.58 20.53 20.30
N LEU A 169 -7.77 19.88 19.47
CA LEU A 169 -6.40 19.54 19.82
C LEU A 169 -5.53 20.79 19.85
N SER A 170 -4.48 20.80 20.66
CA SER A 170 -3.39 21.75 20.44
C SER A 170 -2.67 21.44 19.12
N ASN A 171 -1.76 22.31 18.70
CA ASN A 171 -1.16 22.24 17.38
C ASN A 171 -0.36 20.93 17.21
N THR A 172 -0.90 20.01 16.41
CA THR A 172 -0.33 18.66 16.20
C THR A 172 1.03 18.63 15.50
N PHE A 173 1.42 19.71 14.81
CA PHE A 173 2.76 19.85 14.21
C PHE A 173 3.79 20.36 15.24
N GLU A 174 3.37 21.24 16.15
CA GLU A 174 4.28 21.87 17.12
C GLU A 174 4.42 21.06 18.42
N GLU A 175 3.35 20.38 18.84
CA GLU A 175 3.23 19.70 20.12
C GLU A 175 3.19 18.18 19.98
N TRP A 176 3.81 17.50 20.93
CA TRP A 176 3.79 16.03 20.99
C TRP A 176 2.51 15.53 21.65
N HIS A 177 1.76 14.73 20.92
CA HIS A 177 0.60 14.00 21.43
C HIS A 177 0.88 12.51 21.47
N THR A 178 0.23 11.81 22.39
CA THR A 178 0.19 10.35 22.40
C THR A 178 -1.15 9.89 21.84
N TYR A 179 -1.13 9.32 20.64
CA TYR A 179 -2.29 8.73 19.99
C TYR A 179 -2.33 7.24 20.29
N GLU A 180 -3.52 6.72 20.60
CA GLU A 180 -3.69 5.35 21.08
C GLU A 180 -4.89 4.68 20.42
N ILE A 181 -4.67 3.45 19.96
CA ILE A 181 -5.71 2.56 19.47
C ILE A 181 -5.80 1.38 20.44
N ASP A 182 -6.90 1.30 21.18
CA ASP A 182 -7.30 0.13 21.98
C ASP A 182 -8.28 -0.72 21.17
N TRP A 183 -7.81 -1.86 20.67
CA TRP A 183 -8.54 -2.71 19.75
C TRP A 183 -8.77 -4.08 20.36
N THR A 184 -10.04 -4.43 20.53
CA THR A 184 -10.46 -5.70 21.13
C THR A 184 -11.42 -6.44 20.19
N PRO A 185 -11.77 -7.71 20.44
CA PRO A 185 -12.80 -8.39 19.65
C PRO A 185 -14.17 -7.70 19.61
N GLU A 186 -14.45 -6.79 20.56
CA GLU A 186 -15.77 -6.18 20.73
C GLU A 186 -15.83 -4.68 20.43
N LYS A 187 -14.71 -3.98 20.44
CA LYS A 187 -14.67 -2.53 20.22
C LYS A 187 -13.28 -2.01 19.85
N ILE A 188 -13.28 -0.90 19.11
CA ILE A 188 -12.12 -0.04 18.87
C ILE A 188 -12.33 1.25 19.67
N THR A 189 -11.31 1.69 20.40
CA THR A 189 -11.30 2.97 21.09
C THR A 189 -10.08 3.78 20.63
N TRP A 190 -10.31 5.00 20.18
CA TRP A 190 -9.28 5.98 19.83
C TRP A 190 -9.13 6.96 21.00
N LEU A 191 -7.90 7.09 21.50
CA LEU A 191 -7.55 8.01 22.58
C LEU A 191 -6.43 8.97 22.17
N ILE A 192 -6.48 10.19 22.68
CA ILE A 192 -5.42 11.19 22.53
C ILE A 192 -5.06 11.71 23.90
N ASP A 193 -3.79 11.59 24.28
CA ASP A 193 -3.25 11.97 25.59
C ASP A 193 -3.99 11.33 26.78
N GLY A 194 -4.49 10.10 26.57
CA GLY A 194 -5.24 9.32 27.56
C GLY A 194 -6.74 9.63 27.63
N GLU A 195 -7.24 10.60 26.86
CA GLU A 195 -8.65 10.93 26.79
C GLU A 195 -9.33 10.22 25.61
N VAL A 196 -10.53 9.66 25.85
CA VAL A 196 -11.29 8.94 24.81
C VAL A 196 -11.91 9.95 23.85
N GLY A 197 -11.49 9.89 22.58
CA GLY A 197 -12.07 10.71 21.51
C GLY A 197 -13.18 9.98 20.76
N ARG A 198 -13.06 8.66 20.57
CA ARG A 198 -14.05 7.86 19.83
C ARG A 198 -14.06 6.39 20.27
N THR A 199 -15.24 5.78 20.27
CA THR A 199 -15.43 4.33 20.40
C THR A 199 -16.35 3.81 19.30
N VAL A 200 -16.00 2.69 18.68
CA VAL A 200 -16.86 1.91 17.78
C VAL A 200 -17.02 0.52 18.37
N GLU A 201 -18.27 0.10 18.58
CA GLU A 201 -18.57 -1.27 19.03
C GLU A 201 -18.82 -2.18 17.83
N LYS A 202 -18.24 -3.39 17.83
CA LYS A 202 -18.47 -4.39 16.78
C LYS A 202 -19.95 -4.63 16.53
N LYS A 203 -20.77 -4.66 17.58
CA LYS A 203 -22.22 -4.88 17.46
C LYS A 203 -22.96 -3.82 16.64
N THR A 204 -22.35 -2.66 16.36
CA THR A 204 -22.94 -1.60 15.52
C THR A 204 -22.51 -1.69 14.06
N THR A 205 -21.65 -2.65 13.69
CA THR A 205 -21.12 -2.81 12.33
C THR A 205 -21.77 -3.98 11.57
N TRP A 206 -22.98 -4.38 11.98
CA TRP A 206 -23.71 -5.45 11.29
C TRP A 206 -24.07 -5.02 9.87
N ASN A 207 -23.65 -5.82 8.89
CA ASN A 207 -24.07 -5.69 7.52
C ASN A 207 -25.12 -6.75 7.21
N GLU A 208 -26.39 -6.34 7.15
CA GLU A 208 -27.52 -7.24 6.85
C GLU A 208 -27.42 -7.87 5.45
N THR A 209 -26.82 -7.17 4.50
CA THR A 209 -26.71 -7.65 3.11
C THR A 209 -25.66 -8.75 2.99
N ALA A 210 -24.52 -8.57 3.65
CA ALA A 210 -23.44 -9.56 3.66
C ALA A 210 -23.58 -10.61 4.79
N ASN A 211 -24.51 -10.42 5.72
CA ASN A 211 -24.74 -11.26 6.89
C ASN A 211 -23.46 -11.48 7.72
N GLN A 212 -22.74 -10.38 7.98
CA GLN A 212 -21.48 -10.39 8.72
C GLN A 212 -21.27 -9.08 9.48
N TRP A 213 -20.26 -9.07 10.35
CA TRP A 213 -19.77 -7.86 11.00
C TRP A 213 -18.68 -7.24 10.14
N ASP A 214 -18.91 -6.03 9.62
CA ASP A 214 -17.89 -5.25 8.92
C ASP A 214 -17.01 -4.54 9.96
N TYR A 215 -16.29 -5.35 10.75
CA TYR A 215 -15.45 -4.93 11.86
C TYR A 215 -14.01 -5.42 11.63
N PRO A 216 -12.99 -4.55 11.76
CA PRO A 216 -11.59 -4.95 11.70
C PRO A 216 -11.27 -6.04 12.71
N GLN A 217 -10.82 -7.20 12.23
CA GLN A 217 -10.78 -8.42 13.04
C GLN A 217 -9.62 -9.36 12.70
N THR A 218 -8.66 -8.93 11.88
CA THR A 218 -7.55 -9.77 11.40
C THR A 218 -6.18 -9.17 11.74
N PRO A 219 -5.13 -10.01 11.94
CA PRO A 219 -3.81 -9.53 12.34
C PRO A 219 -3.30 -8.37 11.48
N ALA A 220 -2.90 -7.28 12.12
CA ALA A 220 -2.55 -6.02 11.47
C ALA A 220 -1.18 -5.51 11.91
N ARG A 221 -0.46 -4.86 11.01
CA ARG A 221 0.78 -4.13 11.34
C ARG A 221 0.46 -2.72 11.78
N VAL A 222 1.31 -2.20 12.66
CA VAL A 222 1.36 -0.78 12.99
C VAL A 222 2.10 -0.07 11.88
N GLN A 223 1.47 0.92 11.25
CA GLN A 223 2.06 1.75 10.21
C GLN A 223 2.03 3.21 10.62
N LEU A 224 3.14 3.89 10.41
CA LEU A 224 3.30 5.33 10.59
C LEU A 224 3.76 5.90 9.26
N SER A 225 3.13 6.99 8.80
CA SER A 225 3.47 7.53 7.49
C SER A 225 3.30 9.04 7.37
N ILE A 226 3.99 9.58 6.37
CA ILE A 226 3.72 10.88 5.77
C ILE A 226 3.65 10.71 4.25
N TRP A 227 2.63 11.27 3.61
CA TRP A 227 2.40 11.08 2.18
C TRP A 227 1.72 12.30 1.52
N PRO A 228 1.87 12.47 0.19
CA PRO A 228 1.38 13.64 -0.51
C PRO A 228 -0.07 13.44 -0.96
N GLY A 229 -1.04 13.57 -0.05
CA GLY A 229 -2.47 13.51 -0.38
C GLY A 229 -2.88 14.49 -1.49
N GLY A 230 -2.23 15.64 -1.55
CA GLY A 230 -2.40 16.66 -2.60
C GLY A 230 -1.54 16.47 -3.85
N ALA A 231 -0.94 15.30 -4.10
CA ALA A 231 -0.20 15.05 -5.33
C ALA A 231 -1.11 15.15 -6.57
N ASP A 232 -0.59 15.69 -7.68
CA ASP A 232 -1.36 15.86 -8.93
C ASP A 232 -1.81 14.54 -9.56
N THR A 233 -1.22 13.42 -9.16
CA THR A 233 -1.57 12.07 -9.61
C THR A 233 -2.76 11.48 -8.84
N ASN A 234 -3.17 12.09 -7.72
CA ASN A 234 -4.26 11.58 -6.90
C ASN A 234 -5.63 12.00 -7.46
N ALA A 235 -6.68 11.31 -7.05
CA ALA A 235 -8.05 11.69 -7.39
C ALA A 235 -8.38 13.09 -6.84
N GLU A 236 -9.14 13.89 -7.58
CA GLU A 236 -9.49 15.26 -7.16
C GLU A 236 -10.19 15.31 -5.79
N GLY A 237 -10.94 14.26 -5.43
CA GLY A 237 -11.52 14.11 -4.09
C GLY A 237 -10.48 14.04 -2.98
N THR A 238 -9.45 13.23 -3.18
CA THR A 238 -8.31 13.10 -2.24
C THR A 238 -7.52 14.39 -2.16
N ILE A 239 -7.26 15.05 -3.29
CA ILE A 239 -6.58 16.34 -3.32
C ILE A 239 -7.38 17.39 -2.54
N ALA A 240 -8.69 17.47 -2.76
CA ALA A 240 -9.56 18.41 -2.05
C ALA A 240 -9.61 18.12 -0.55
N TRP A 241 -9.74 16.85 -0.16
CA TRP A 241 -9.72 16.43 1.24
C TRP A 241 -8.39 16.77 1.94
N ALA A 242 -7.25 16.60 1.25
CA ALA A 242 -5.92 16.95 1.76
C ALA A 242 -5.65 18.48 1.83
N GLY A 243 -6.68 19.31 1.63
CA GLY A 243 -6.57 20.77 1.66
C GLY A 243 -6.14 21.41 0.34
N GLY A 244 -6.01 20.63 -0.73
CA GLY A 244 -5.60 21.06 -2.06
C GLY A 244 -4.24 20.50 -2.48
N ARG A 245 -3.74 21.01 -3.61
CA ARG A 245 -2.47 20.54 -4.20
C ARG A 245 -1.28 20.86 -3.30
N ILE A 246 -0.37 19.91 -3.19
CA ILE A 246 0.83 20.06 -2.37
C ILE A 246 1.73 21.18 -2.89
N ASP A 247 2.34 21.94 -1.98
CA ASP A 247 3.22 23.07 -2.30
C ASP A 247 4.70 22.71 -2.13
N TRP A 248 5.30 22.18 -3.18
CA TRP A 248 6.73 21.81 -3.17
C TRP A 248 7.69 23.02 -3.15
N ASP A 249 7.19 24.26 -3.25
CA ASP A 249 7.98 25.48 -3.15
C ASP A 249 7.69 26.26 -1.84
N SER A 250 7.07 25.60 -0.86
CA SER A 250 6.80 26.17 0.46
C SER A 250 8.08 26.55 1.22
N GLU A 251 7.93 27.42 2.22
CA GLU A 251 9.06 27.83 3.06
C GLU A 251 9.64 26.65 3.87
N ASP A 252 8.82 25.66 4.26
CA ASP A 252 9.29 24.45 4.94
C ASP A 252 10.18 23.61 4.03
N ILE A 253 9.78 23.40 2.77
CA ILE A 253 10.63 22.70 1.79
C ILE A 253 11.93 23.47 1.52
N LYS A 254 11.87 24.80 1.39
CA LYS A 254 13.08 25.62 1.18
C LYS A 254 14.03 25.56 2.37
N ARG A 255 13.49 25.46 3.59
CA ARG A 255 14.26 25.41 4.85
C ARG A 255 14.87 24.04 5.09
N ASP A 256 14.05 22.99 5.02
CA ASP A 256 14.41 21.65 5.49
C ASP A 256 14.71 20.67 4.34
N GLY A 257 14.25 20.97 3.12
CA GLY A 257 14.39 20.10 1.95
C GLY A 257 13.32 19.00 1.85
N TYR A 258 12.46 18.87 2.86
CA TYR A 258 11.39 17.86 2.93
C TYR A 258 10.27 18.31 3.88
N TYR A 259 9.07 17.76 3.70
CA TYR A 259 8.07 17.71 4.76
C TYR A 259 8.36 16.53 5.68
N TYR A 260 7.92 16.58 6.94
CA TYR A 260 8.14 15.48 7.88
C TYR A 260 7.02 15.30 8.89
N ALA A 261 6.94 14.10 9.46
CA ALA A 261 6.27 13.79 10.72
C ALA A 261 7.33 13.22 11.69
N ALA A 262 7.19 13.48 12.99
CA ALA A 262 8.18 13.06 13.99
C ALA A 262 7.58 12.04 14.95
N VAL A 263 8.32 10.98 15.30
CA VAL A 263 7.88 9.92 16.21
C VAL A 263 8.94 9.73 17.29
N SER A 264 8.54 9.81 18.56
CA SER A 264 9.45 9.67 19.71
C SER A 264 9.21 8.41 20.54
N GLU A 265 8.05 7.79 20.43
CA GLU A 265 7.78 6.53 21.14
C GLU A 265 6.72 5.71 20.41
N VAL A 266 6.90 4.39 20.39
CA VAL A 266 5.84 3.44 20.04
C VAL A 266 5.75 2.36 21.12
N ASP A 267 4.56 2.15 21.67
CA ASP A 267 4.26 1.08 22.63
C ASP A 267 3.24 0.13 22.01
N ILE A 268 3.59 -1.14 21.83
CA ILE A 268 2.71 -2.21 21.36
C ILE A 268 2.50 -3.16 22.53
N SER A 269 1.24 -3.37 22.89
CA SER A 269 0.81 -4.32 23.90
C SER A 269 -0.13 -5.34 23.27
N CYS A 270 0.34 -6.58 23.13
CA CYS A 270 -0.43 -7.64 22.48
C CYS A 270 -1.61 -8.09 23.33
N TYR A 271 -2.71 -8.44 22.67
CA TYR A 271 -3.87 -9.01 23.34
C TYR A 271 -3.51 -10.27 24.12
N LYS A 272 -4.08 -10.43 25.31
CA LYS A 272 -3.83 -11.58 26.18
C LYS A 272 -5.07 -12.46 26.22
N THR A 273 -5.01 -13.61 25.55
CA THR A 273 -6.07 -14.62 25.55
C THR A 273 -5.49 -16.01 25.35
N ASP A 274 -6.13 -17.02 25.95
CA ASP A 274 -5.76 -18.43 25.79
C ASP A 274 -6.50 -19.11 24.62
N SER A 275 -7.54 -18.45 24.08
CA SER A 275 -8.37 -18.99 23.01
C SER A 275 -8.60 -17.97 21.90
N ALA A 276 -8.58 -18.45 20.67
CA ALA A 276 -8.93 -17.64 19.50
C ALA A 276 -10.34 -17.05 19.63
N PRO A 277 -10.60 -15.87 19.05
CA PRO A 277 -9.66 -15.06 18.25
C PRO A 277 -8.72 -14.20 19.11
N GLY A 278 -7.56 -13.81 18.55
CA GLY A 278 -6.61 -12.91 19.21
C GLY A 278 -5.45 -13.57 19.95
N THR A 279 -5.22 -14.87 19.78
CA THR A 279 -4.05 -15.53 20.37
C THR A 279 -2.77 -15.09 19.67
N ASN A 280 -1.64 -15.16 20.37
CA ASN A 280 -0.31 -14.79 19.88
C ASN A 280 0.78 -15.71 20.46
N ASN A 281 0.48 -17.01 20.56
CA ASN A 281 1.33 -18.00 21.22
C ASN A 281 2.27 -18.74 20.25
N GLY A 282 2.00 -18.67 18.94
CA GLY A 282 2.80 -19.29 17.91
C GLY A 282 4.01 -18.46 17.49
N LYS A 283 4.43 -18.63 16.24
CA LYS A 283 5.46 -17.84 15.55
C LYS A 283 4.88 -16.96 14.45
N SER A 284 3.78 -17.40 13.83
CA SER A 284 3.22 -16.74 12.65
C SER A 284 1.70 -16.85 12.57
N TYR A 285 1.06 -15.85 11.98
CA TYR A 285 -0.31 -15.91 11.50
C TYR A 285 -0.39 -16.31 10.02
N ILE A 286 -1.37 -17.15 9.69
CA ILE A 286 -1.80 -17.48 8.32
C ILE A 286 -3.32 -17.55 8.24
N TYR A 287 -3.86 -17.68 7.02
CA TYR A 287 -5.28 -17.92 6.78
C TYR A 287 -5.49 -19.32 6.22
N ASN A 288 -6.50 -20.03 6.71
CA ASN A 288 -6.90 -21.34 6.17
C ASN A 288 -8.10 -21.29 5.22
N ASP A 289 -8.72 -20.12 5.06
CA ASP A 289 -9.88 -19.90 4.19
C ASP A 289 -9.86 -18.47 3.62
N ALA A 290 -10.31 -18.31 2.37
CA ALA A 290 -10.31 -17.03 1.66
C ALA A 290 -11.34 -16.02 2.18
N LYS A 291 -12.28 -16.44 3.03
CA LYS A 291 -13.16 -15.54 3.78
C LYS A 291 -12.34 -14.55 4.61
N ALA A 292 -11.15 -14.96 5.07
CA ALA A 292 -10.20 -14.14 5.82
C ALA A 292 -10.82 -13.32 6.96
N THR A 293 -11.77 -13.91 7.67
CA THR A 293 -12.31 -13.37 8.92
C THR A 293 -11.56 -13.97 10.09
N ASN A 294 -11.80 -13.46 11.30
CA ASN A 294 -11.04 -13.85 12.48
C ASN A 294 -11.09 -15.37 12.78
N ASP A 295 -12.17 -16.06 12.41
CA ASP A 295 -12.35 -17.51 12.55
C ASP A 295 -11.49 -18.36 11.60
N THR A 296 -10.82 -17.72 10.63
CA THR A 296 -9.96 -18.36 9.62
C THR A 296 -8.47 -18.13 9.88
N VAL A 297 -8.14 -17.26 10.83
CA VAL A 297 -6.77 -16.95 11.22
C VAL A 297 -6.22 -18.11 12.06
N ILE A 298 -5.05 -18.60 11.68
CA ILE A 298 -4.31 -19.64 12.39
C ILE A 298 -3.07 -19.02 13.01
N ASP A 299 -3.03 -18.98 14.35
CA ASP A 299 -1.85 -18.75 15.16
C ASP A 299 -1.01 -20.04 15.20
N GLY A 300 0.03 -20.10 14.36
CA GLY A 300 0.78 -21.32 14.05
C GLY A 300 2.29 -21.12 14.13
N ASN A 301 3.04 -22.11 13.63
CA ASN A 301 4.51 -22.15 13.75
C ASN A 301 5.24 -22.13 12.40
N LYS A 302 4.61 -21.60 11.34
CA LYS A 302 5.27 -21.53 10.02
C LYS A 302 6.44 -20.51 10.08
N PRO A 303 7.49 -20.71 9.25
CA PRO A 303 8.62 -19.79 9.22
C PRO A 303 8.19 -18.44 8.61
N THR A 304 8.85 -17.37 9.08
CA THR A 304 8.56 -15.99 8.63
C THR A 304 9.73 -15.34 7.88
N ILE A 305 10.88 -16.01 7.84
CA ILE A 305 12.14 -15.46 7.34
C ILE A 305 12.44 -16.06 5.98
N LEU A 306 12.49 -15.21 4.96
CA LEU A 306 12.94 -15.58 3.62
C LEU A 306 14.47 -15.75 3.61
N LYS A 307 14.93 -16.71 2.82
CA LYS A 307 16.36 -16.84 2.52
C LYS A 307 16.85 -15.70 1.62
N SER A 308 16.03 -15.27 0.66
CA SER A 308 16.28 -14.13 -0.21
C SER A 308 14.98 -13.48 -0.67
N LEU A 309 15.05 -12.27 -1.22
CA LEU A 309 13.88 -11.60 -1.80
C LEU A 309 13.40 -12.24 -3.11
N LEU A 310 14.01 -13.32 -3.60
CA LEU A 310 13.40 -14.12 -4.67
C LEU A 310 12.32 -15.09 -4.16
N GLY A 311 12.25 -15.30 -2.84
CA GLY A 311 11.32 -16.20 -2.21
C GLY A 311 9.91 -15.64 -2.04
N SER A 312 9.03 -16.53 -1.60
CA SER A 312 7.62 -16.27 -1.26
C SER A 312 7.16 -17.26 -0.20
N GLY A 313 5.89 -17.18 0.25
CA GLY A 313 5.34 -18.18 1.16
C GLY A 313 5.33 -19.61 0.60
N LEU A 314 5.34 -19.76 -0.74
CA LEU A 314 5.41 -21.04 -1.43
C LEU A 314 6.82 -21.63 -1.48
N ASP A 315 7.85 -20.77 -1.45
CA ASP A 315 9.26 -21.16 -1.53
C ASP A 315 10.12 -20.15 -0.74
N MET A 316 10.20 -20.38 0.56
CA MET A 316 10.92 -19.53 1.51
C MET A 316 12.44 -19.67 1.37
N ASP A 317 12.92 -20.78 0.82
CA ASP A 317 14.34 -21.14 0.71
C ASP A 317 14.95 -20.76 -0.65
N LYS A 318 14.17 -20.12 -1.51
CA LYS A 318 14.65 -19.65 -2.81
C LYS A 318 15.77 -18.64 -2.62
N ASP A 319 16.83 -18.84 -3.39
CA ASP A 319 18.05 -18.03 -3.32
C ASP A 319 18.39 -17.48 -4.70
N TYR A 320 19.25 -16.46 -4.71
CA TYR A 320 19.90 -16.03 -5.94
C TYR A 320 20.75 -17.18 -6.49
N ALA A 321 20.80 -17.31 -7.82
CA ALA A 321 21.71 -18.27 -8.43
C ALA A 321 23.15 -17.96 -7.97
N GLU A 322 23.93 -18.99 -7.62
CA GLU A 322 25.34 -18.79 -7.33
C GLU A 322 26.05 -18.27 -8.58
N GLU A 323 26.31 -16.97 -8.66
CA GLU A 323 27.08 -16.41 -9.76
C GLU A 323 28.57 -16.73 -9.59
N SER A 324 29.12 -17.46 -10.56
CA SER A 324 30.53 -17.36 -10.90
C SER A 324 30.82 -15.94 -11.42
N SER A 325 31.26 -15.05 -10.52
CA SER A 325 31.90 -13.75 -10.75
C SER A 325 31.39 -12.86 -11.91
N SER A 326 30.88 -11.69 -11.50
CA SER A 326 30.73 -10.41 -12.22
C SER A 326 29.48 -10.22 -13.10
N ALA A 327 28.38 -9.75 -12.52
CA ALA A 327 27.91 -8.36 -12.66
C ALA A 327 26.81 -8.06 -11.64
N THR A 328 26.90 -6.94 -10.91
CA THR A 328 25.78 -6.43 -10.10
C THR A 328 24.64 -6.01 -11.02
N GLN A 329 23.67 -6.90 -11.27
CA GLN A 329 22.36 -6.52 -11.78
C GLN A 329 21.52 -6.02 -10.61
N GLU A 330 21.20 -4.72 -10.63
CA GLU A 330 20.02 -4.25 -9.91
C GLU A 330 18.79 -4.91 -10.54
N VAL A 331 18.12 -5.78 -9.79
CA VAL A 331 16.82 -6.31 -10.16
C VAL A 331 15.78 -5.36 -9.60
N ILE A 332 15.07 -4.65 -10.47
CA ILE A 332 13.90 -3.85 -10.11
C ILE A 332 12.79 -4.84 -9.69
N PRO A 333 12.28 -4.80 -8.44
CA PRO A 333 11.18 -5.68 -8.02
C PRO A 333 9.92 -5.38 -8.84
N GLY A 334 9.28 -6.40 -9.42
CA GLY A 334 7.98 -6.28 -10.09
C GLY A 334 7.87 -6.76 -11.54
N LEU A 335 8.92 -7.32 -12.15
CA LEU A 335 8.83 -7.91 -13.49
C LEU A 335 9.00 -9.44 -13.44
N SER A 336 7.93 -10.19 -13.69
CA SER A 336 8.02 -11.61 -14.01
C SER A 336 7.94 -11.80 -15.53
N GLY A 337 8.97 -12.46 -16.10
CA GLY A 337 8.99 -12.92 -17.48
C GLY A 337 9.94 -12.16 -18.41
N GLY A 338 11.17 -12.65 -18.54
CA GLY A 338 12.12 -12.18 -19.55
C GLY A 338 13.56 -12.50 -19.16
N GLY A 339 14.02 -13.71 -19.49
CA GLY A 339 15.45 -14.03 -19.42
C GLY A 339 16.28 -13.10 -20.33
N PRO A 340 17.59 -12.97 -20.10
CA PRO A 340 18.40 -11.92 -20.69
C PRO A 340 18.63 -12.17 -22.18
N GLY A 341 17.89 -11.47 -23.03
CA GLY A 341 18.19 -11.34 -24.45
C GLY A 341 19.17 -10.18 -24.65
N THR A 342 20.45 -10.48 -24.82
CA THR A 342 21.43 -9.48 -25.27
C THR A 342 21.00 -8.95 -26.64
N ASN A 343 20.70 -7.65 -26.71
CA ASN A 343 20.40 -6.82 -27.89
C ASN A 343 18.94 -6.43 -28.18
N GLY A 344 18.12 -6.19 -27.16
CA GLY A 344 17.07 -5.16 -27.23
C GLY A 344 16.02 -5.28 -28.36
N GLN A 345 15.69 -6.50 -28.79
CA GLN A 345 14.52 -6.76 -29.63
C GLN A 345 13.60 -7.74 -28.89
N ALA A 346 12.31 -7.41 -28.84
CA ALA A 346 11.28 -8.30 -28.31
C ALA A 346 11.30 -9.64 -29.06
N ALA A 347 11.22 -10.75 -28.32
CA ALA A 347 11.04 -12.06 -28.92
C ALA A 347 9.71 -12.07 -29.68
N ALA A 348 9.78 -12.14 -31.01
CA ALA A 348 8.62 -12.34 -31.85
C ALA A 348 8.00 -13.72 -31.57
N GLU A 349 6.68 -13.72 -31.52
CA GLU A 349 5.76 -14.86 -31.52
C GLU A 349 6.32 -16.08 -32.28
N ALA A 350 6.50 -17.19 -31.56
CA ALA A 350 6.83 -18.47 -32.17
C ALA A 350 5.54 -19.14 -32.69
N ASP A 351 5.23 -18.90 -33.97
CA ASP A 351 4.33 -19.73 -34.75
C ASP A 351 5.04 -21.03 -35.17
N GLY A 352 4.30 -22.15 -35.14
CA GLY A 352 4.81 -23.48 -35.36
C GLY A 352 5.13 -23.77 -36.82
N GLY A 353 6.36 -24.23 -37.10
CA GLY A 353 6.75 -24.66 -38.43
C GLY A 353 8.05 -25.48 -38.45
N SER A 354 7.92 -26.74 -38.84
CA SER A 354 8.98 -27.76 -38.91
C SER A 354 9.97 -27.54 -40.08
N GLY A 355 11.26 -27.83 -39.85
CA GLY A 355 12.11 -28.52 -40.83
C GLY A 355 13.41 -27.86 -41.30
N GLY A 356 14.53 -28.60 -41.17
CA GLY A 356 15.63 -28.62 -42.16
C GLY A 356 16.93 -27.90 -41.77
N GLY A 357 17.99 -28.68 -41.49
CA GLY A 357 19.32 -28.17 -41.11
C GLY A 357 20.23 -27.67 -42.24
N GLY A 358 21.40 -27.13 -41.85
CA GLY A 358 22.47 -26.78 -42.78
C GLY A 358 23.62 -25.99 -42.13
N ASN A 359 24.83 -26.52 -42.28
CA ASN A 359 26.11 -26.18 -41.66
C ASN A 359 26.81 -24.89 -42.17
N GLY A 360 27.57 -24.21 -41.28
CA GLY A 360 28.91 -23.65 -41.54
C GLY A 360 29.06 -22.24 -42.13
N GLY A 361 29.93 -21.41 -41.53
CA GLY A 361 30.55 -20.26 -42.23
C GLY A 361 31.07 -19.11 -41.35
N SER A 362 32.40 -19.06 -41.16
CA SER A 362 33.19 -17.96 -40.59
C SER A 362 33.27 -16.76 -41.56
N GLY A 363 33.36 -15.52 -41.04
CA GLY A 363 33.68 -14.33 -41.83
C GLY A 363 33.84 -13.03 -41.03
N THR A 364 35.04 -12.48 -41.07
CA THR A 364 35.59 -11.30 -40.38
C THR A 364 35.23 -9.92 -40.99
N SER A 365 35.20 -8.90 -40.12
CA SER A 365 35.69 -7.51 -40.25
C SER A 365 35.21 -6.56 -41.37
N GLY A 366 34.88 -5.30 -41.02
CA GLY A 366 35.06 -4.17 -41.95
C GLY A 366 34.28 -2.87 -41.69
N ASN A 367 34.86 -2.00 -40.84
CA ASN A 367 35.07 -0.55 -41.00
C ASN A 367 33.96 0.50 -41.27
N SER A 368 34.19 1.62 -40.59
CA SER A 368 33.56 2.95 -40.48
C SER A 368 33.34 3.79 -41.75
N ALA A 369 32.36 4.72 -41.70
CA ALA A 369 32.43 6.13 -42.16
C ALA A 369 31.08 6.86 -41.91
N THR A 370 30.99 7.78 -40.93
CA THR A 370 30.89 9.26 -41.08
C THR A 370 29.74 9.82 -41.92
N GLY A 371 28.83 10.58 -41.26
CA GLY A 371 27.88 11.51 -41.88
C GLY A 371 27.23 12.42 -40.83
N THR A 372 27.44 13.72 -40.99
CA THR A 372 27.13 14.85 -40.07
C THR A 372 25.67 15.32 -40.09
N ASP A 373 25.18 15.66 -38.89
CA ASP A 373 24.23 16.73 -38.48
C ASP A 373 23.04 17.12 -39.37
N ILE A 374 21.82 16.79 -38.92
CA ILE A 374 20.68 17.73 -38.80
C ILE A 374 19.82 17.29 -37.59
N ALA A 375 19.70 18.16 -36.57
CA ALA A 375 18.75 18.00 -35.49
C ALA A 375 17.34 18.47 -35.91
N PRO A 376 16.28 17.79 -35.43
CA PRO A 376 15.22 18.53 -34.77
C PRO A 376 14.90 17.94 -33.39
N ALA A 377 14.59 18.85 -32.47
CA ALA A 377 14.25 18.58 -31.09
C ALA A 377 12.89 17.86 -30.98
N CYS A 378 12.91 16.67 -30.37
CA CYS A 378 11.77 16.04 -29.71
C CYS A 378 12.30 15.18 -28.54
N THR A 379 12.56 15.82 -27.40
CA THR A 379 12.65 15.13 -26.11
C THR A 379 11.27 15.18 -25.47
N VAL A 380 10.53 14.07 -25.54
CA VAL A 380 9.35 13.85 -24.69
C VAL A 380 9.33 12.37 -24.27
N THR A 381 9.43 12.17 -22.96
CA THR A 381 9.15 10.96 -22.21
C THR A 381 7.63 10.82 -22.08
N GLY A 382 7.04 9.84 -22.77
CA GLY A 382 5.62 9.53 -22.64
C GLY A 382 5.05 8.92 -23.90
N PHE A 383 4.50 7.71 -23.76
CA PHE A 383 3.77 7.02 -24.82
C PHE A 383 2.44 7.73 -25.08
N THR A 384 2.34 8.44 -26.21
CA THR A 384 1.08 8.93 -26.76
C THR A 384 0.94 8.39 -28.18
N GLN A 385 -0.12 7.65 -28.45
CA GLN A 385 -0.52 7.31 -29.81
C GLN A 385 -1.29 8.50 -30.40
N ASP A 386 -0.85 8.89 -31.59
CA ASP A 386 -1.39 9.92 -32.48
C ASP A 386 -0.71 11.31 -32.39
N CYS A 387 0.10 11.59 -33.40
CA CYS A 387 0.59 12.92 -33.76
C CYS A 387 -0.09 13.33 -35.06
N SER A 388 -1.25 13.99 -34.94
CA SER A 388 -1.96 14.61 -36.07
C SER A 388 -2.62 15.91 -35.61
N GLU A 389 -1.99 17.05 -35.86
CA GLU A 389 -2.60 18.39 -35.68
C GLU A 389 -3.27 18.88 -37.00
N PRO A 390 -4.14 19.90 -36.97
CA PRO A 390 -5.48 19.87 -37.56
C PRO A 390 -5.64 20.64 -38.88
N ALA A 391 -6.77 20.40 -39.57
CA ALA A 391 -7.39 21.36 -40.48
C ALA A 391 -8.92 21.32 -40.30
N GLY A 392 -9.54 22.48 -40.11
CA GLY A 392 -10.89 22.61 -39.53
C GLY A 392 -12.09 22.71 -40.49
N THR A 393 -13.20 23.06 -39.82
CA THR A 393 -14.49 23.65 -40.25
C THR A 393 -15.67 22.76 -40.74
N SER A 394 -16.74 22.85 -39.93
CA SER A 394 -18.20 23.00 -40.20
C SER A 394 -19.06 21.87 -40.81
N ASP A 395 -19.96 21.41 -39.94
CA ASP A 395 -21.43 21.20 -40.06
C ASP A 395 -22.10 20.18 -41.02
N ASP A 396 -23.08 19.54 -40.38
CA ASP A 396 -24.34 18.96 -40.86
C ASP A 396 -24.45 17.48 -41.33
N SER A 397 -25.57 16.93 -40.86
CA SER A 397 -26.23 15.63 -40.93
C SER A 397 -26.05 14.74 -42.16
N GLN A 398 -25.94 13.42 -41.94
CA GLN A 398 -27.04 12.45 -42.16
C GLN A 398 -26.62 11.00 -41.84
N ASN A 399 -27.59 10.28 -41.29
CA ASN A 399 -27.60 8.89 -40.85
C ASN A 399 -27.65 7.91 -42.05
N THR A 400 -26.93 6.78 -42.00
CA THR A 400 -27.37 5.49 -42.58
C THR A 400 -26.47 4.32 -42.12
N GLY A 401 -26.90 3.62 -41.06
CA GLY A 401 -27.29 2.22 -41.17
C GLY A 401 -26.26 1.06 -41.23
N VAL A 402 -26.15 0.39 -40.07
CA VAL A 402 -26.20 -1.08 -39.84
C VAL A 402 -25.01 -1.95 -40.28
N LYS A 403 -24.22 -2.51 -39.34
CA LYS A 403 -24.50 -3.75 -38.59
C LYS A 403 -23.50 -4.00 -37.47
N GLN A 404 -24.05 -4.65 -36.46
CA GLN A 404 -23.62 -4.86 -35.09
C GLN A 404 -23.11 -6.29 -34.93
N GLU A 405 -21.98 -6.48 -34.26
CA GLU A 405 -21.78 -7.63 -33.38
C GLU A 405 -21.25 -7.12 -32.03
N ARG A 406 -22.06 -7.35 -31.00
CA ARG A 406 -21.75 -7.10 -29.59
C ARG A 406 -21.36 -8.44 -28.97
N ALA A 407 -20.18 -8.52 -28.36
CA ALA A 407 -19.92 -9.47 -27.28
C ALA A 407 -20.01 -8.69 -25.96
N LEU A 408 -20.99 -9.08 -25.15
CA LEU A 408 -21.42 -8.41 -23.93
C LEU A 408 -20.54 -8.82 -22.74
N GLY A 409 -20.02 -7.82 -22.03
CA GLY A 409 -19.48 -7.97 -20.68
C GLY A 409 -20.59 -8.24 -19.67
N ALA A 410 -20.32 -9.14 -18.72
CA ALA A 410 -21.23 -9.54 -17.68
C ALA A 410 -21.31 -8.47 -16.58
N SER A 411 -22.29 -7.58 -16.68
CA SER A 411 -22.85 -6.84 -15.54
C SER A 411 -24.34 -6.64 -15.79
N ALA A 412 -25.12 -7.68 -15.45
CA ALA A 412 -26.57 -7.67 -15.54
C ALA A 412 -27.17 -8.72 -14.59
N PHE A 413 -26.99 -8.54 -13.27
CA PHE A 413 -27.84 -9.22 -12.28
C PHE A 413 -28.24 -8.35 -11.07
N ALA A 414 -28.05 -7.02 -11.15
CA ALA A 414 -28.41 -6.08 -10.08
C ALA A 414 -29.63 -5.19 -10.39
N ALA A 415 -30.42 -5.50 -11.43
CA ALA A 415 -31.50 -4.60 -11.90
C ALA A 415 -32.89 -5.25 -12.05
N LEU A 416 -33.20 -6.37 -11.36
CA LEU A 416 -34.49 -7.07 -11.50
C LEU A 416 -35.18 -7.53 -10.21
N VAL A 417 -34.97 -6.85 -9.08
CA VAL A 417 -35.82 -7.06 -7.87
C VAL A 417 -36.47 -5.76 -7.34
N ALA A 418 -36.09 -4.59 -7.84
CA ALA A 418 -36.63 -3.30 -7.33
C ALA A 418 -37.93 -2.79 -8.00
N VAL A 419 -38.69 -3.63 -8.72
CA VAL A 419 -39.95 -3.20 -9.39
C VAL A 419 -41.20 -4.00 -8.96
N ALA A 420 -41.08 -5.02 -8.11
CA ALA A 420 -42.23 -5.85 -7.70
C ALA A 420 -42.81 -5.54 -6.30
N GLY A 421 -42.29 -4.55 -5.56
CA GLY A 421 -42.72 -4.22 -4.19
C GLY A 421 -43.66 -3.02 -4.06
N MET A 422 -43.99 -2.30 -5.14
CA MET A 422 -44.91 -1.14 -5.12
C MET A 422 -46.26 -1.43 -5.78
N ILE A 423 -46.82 -2.61 -5.52
CA ILE A 423 -48.25 -2.88 -5.71
C ILE A 423 -48.67 -3.82 -4.59
N TRP A 424 -48.98 -3.25 -3.42
CA TRP A 424 -50.09 -3.60 -2.50
C TRP A 424 -49.94 -2.69 -1.27
N LEU A 425 -50.72 -1.60 -1.31
CA LEU A 425 -51.11 -0.63 -0.26
C LEU A 425 -50.22 -0.39 0.95
#